data_AF-A0A948WF54-F1
#
_entry.id   AF-A0A948WF54-F1
#
_cell.length_a   1.000
_cell.length_b   1.000
_cell.length_c   1.000
_cell.angle_alpha   90.00
_cell.angle_beta   90.00
_cell.angle_gamma   90.00
#
_symmetry.space_group_name_H-M   'P 1'
#
loop_
_entity.id
_entity.type
_entity.pdbx_description
1 polymer ?
#
loop_
_entity_poly.entity_id
_entity_poly.type
_entity_poly.pdbx_seq_one_letter_code
_entity_poly.pdbx_strand_id
1 'polypeptide(L)'
;MALRIAVIAVLAVLFLVISFFLARWLTADNRERSYVTDLLTYQAEGDSRAMLAMMPSCAAEPACRRTTVGLARRFDGGGKVNIVRYDSSTARALGSENGPTRVAWQDGGPTSRVWVQCFEVTRSGVAFLGGSVRIDRIGVPIDGEASCRG
;
A
#
# COMPACT_ATOMS: atom_id res chain seq x y z
N MET A 1 -16.06 -47.08 -11.94
CA MET A 1 -14.78 -46.39 -12.25
C MET A 1 -15.01 -44.96 -12.75
N ALA A 2 -15.90 -44.77 -13.75
CA ALA A 2 -16.23 -43.45 -14.31
C ALA A 2 -16.72 -42.40 -13.28
N LEU A 3 -17.60 -42.76 -12.33
CA LEU A 3 -18.09 -41.83 -11.30
C LEU A 3 -16.97 -41.29 -10.41
N ARG A 4 -16.00 -42.13 -10.03
CA ARG A 4 -14.85 -41.71 -9.19
C ARG A 4 -13.96 -40.71 -9.94
N ILE A 5 -13.70 -40.97 -11.22
CA ILE A 5 -12.92 -40.07 -12.08
C ILE A 5 -13.65 -38.74 -12.26
N ALA A 6 -14.97 -38.75 -12.47
CA ALA A 6 -15.77 -37.53 -12.58
C ALA A 6 -15.72 -36.68 -11.29
N VAL A 7 -15.87 -37.32 -10.12
CA VAL A 7 -15.77 -36.62 -8.82
C VAL A 7 -14.38 -36.02 -8.61
N ILE A 8 -13.31 -36.78 -8.91
CA ILE A 8 -11.93 -36.29 -8.79
C ILE A 8 -11.71 -35.10 -9.73
N ALA A 9 -12.19 -35.17 -10.97
CA ALA A 9 -12.06 -34.09 -11.94
C ALA A 9 -12.79 -32.82 -11.47
N VAL A 10 -14.02 -32.94 -10.96
CA VAL A 10 -14.78 -31.80 -10.43
C VAL A 10 -14.08 -31.17 -9.23
N LEU A 11 -13.59 -31.97 -8.29
CA LEU A 11 -12.86 -31.48 -7.12
C LEU A 11 -11.55 -30.79 -7.53
N ALA A 12 -10.82 -31.36 -8.50
CA ALA A 12 -9.60 -30.76 -9.02
C ALA A 12 -9.88 -29.40 -9.68
N VAL A 13 -10.93 -29.31 -10.53
CA VAL A 13 -11.32 -28.05 -11.16
C VAL A 13 -11.73 -27.01 -10.11
N LEU A 14 -12.56 -27.40 -9.13
CA LEU A 14 -12.98 -26.49 -8.06
C LEU A 14 -11.78 -25.96 -7.26
N PHE A 15 -10.85 -26.84 -6.92
CA PHE A 15 -9.62 -26.46 -6.21
C PHE A 15 -8.77 -25.47 -7.02
N LEU A 16 -8.59 -25.72 -8.33
CA LEU A 16 -7.83 -24.84 -9.21
C LEU A 16 -8.47 -23.45 -9.34
N VAL A 17 -9.80 -23.40 -9.47
CA VAL A 17 -10.54 -22.14 -9.55
C VAL A 17 -10.37 -21.31 -8.26
N ILE A 18 -10.56 -21.93 -7.09
CA ILE A 18 -10.37 -21.26 -5.80
C ILE A 18 -8.93 -20.75 -5.64
N SER A 19 -7.95 -21.60 -5.98
CA SER A 19 -6.53 -21.26 -5.90
C SER A 19 -6.17 -20.07 -6.81
N PHE A 20 -6.74 -20.01 -8.02
CA PHE A 20 -6.54 -18.89 -8.93
C PHE A 20 -7.06 -17.57 -8.36
N PHE A 21 -8.26 -17.56 -7.80
CA PHE A 21 -8.83 -16.36 -7.18
C PHE A 21 -8.03 -15.91 -5.95
N LEU A 22 -7.62 -16.85 -5.09
CA LEU A 22 -6.77 -16.56 -3.94
C LEU A 22 -5.42 -15.98 -4.36
N ALA A 23 -4.75 -16.60 -5.34
CA ALA A 23 -3.48 -16.11 -5.86
C ALA A 23 -3.60 -14.68 -6.40
N ARG A 24 -4.68 -14.38 -7.12
CA ARG A 24 -4.90 -13.05 -7.68
C ARG A 24 -5.24 -12.01 -6.62
N TRP A 25 -6.01 -12.39 -5.61
CA TRP A 25 -6.29 -11.53 -4.46
C TRP A 25 -5.02 -11.19 -3.65
N LEU A 26 -4.20 -12.20 -3.32
CA LEU A 26 -2.91 -12.00 -2.64
C LEU A 26 -1.94 -11.14 -3.47
N THR A 27 -1.95 -11.29 -4.79
CA THR A 27 -1.13 -10.48 -5.70
C THR A 27 -1.58 -9.01 -5.70
N ALA A 28 -2.89 -8.74 -5.64
CA ALA A 28 -3.42 -7.39 -5.55
C ALA A 28 -3.03 -6.71 -4.23
N ASP A 29 -3.08 -7.44 -3.12
CA ASP A 29 -2.69 -6.91 -1.80
C ASP A 29 -1.19 -6.58 -1.72
N ASN A 30 -0.34 -7.42 -2.29
CA ASN A 30 1.11 -7.16 -2.38
C ASN A 30 1.47 -5.90 -3.18
N ARG A 31 0.64 -5.51 -4.16
CA ARG A 31 0.87 -4.28 -4.95
C ARG A 31 0.68 -3.01 -4.12
N GLU A 32 -0.27 -2.98 -3.20
CA GLU A 32 -0.47 -1.83 -2.32
C GLU A 32 0.76 -1.62 -1.43
N ARG A 33 1.27 -2.71 -0.85
CA ARG A 33 2.48 -2.67 -0.02
C ARG A 33 3.71 -2.24 -0.82
N SER A 34 3.88 -2.72 -2.06
CA SER A 34 5.00 -2.28 -2.90
C SER A 34 4.90 -0.78 -3.22
N TYR A 35 3.70 -0.29 -3.58
CA TYR A 35 3.49 1.11 -3.92
C TYR A 35 3.80 2.06 -2.75
N VAL A 36 3.41 1.69 -1.52
CA VAL A 36 3.78 2.43 -0.31
C VAL A 36 5.28 2.35 -0.04
N THR A 37 5.89 1.18 -0.24
CA THR A 37 7.34 0.99 -0.05
C THR A 37 8.13 1.87 -1.02
N ASP A 38 7.73 1.93 -2.28
CA ASP A 38 8.35 2.76 -3.30
C ASP A 38 8.19 4.24 -2.94
N LEU A 39 6.99 4.67 -2.50
CA LEU A 39 6.76 6.05 -2.07
C LEU A 39 7.64 6.46 -0.89
N LEU A 40 7.75 5.60 0.12
CA LEU A 40 8.63 5.83 1.26
C LEU A 40 10.11 5.83 0.85
N THR A 41 10.47 5.02 -0.15
CA THR A 41 11.85 4.97 -0.67
C THR A 41 12.20 6.31 -1.32
N TYR A 42 11.36 6.83 -2.20
CA TYR A 42 11.57 8.17 -2.77
C TYR A 42 11.55 9.28 -1.72
N GLN A 43 10.76 9.12 -0.65
CA GLN A 43 10.78 10.04 0.48
C GLN A 43 12.12 10.03 1.21
N ALA A 44 12.68 8.85 1.49
CA ALA A 44 14.00 8.70 2.10
C ALA A 44 15.14 9.17 1.17
N GLU A 45 14.95 9.08 -0.14
CA GLU A 45 15.87 9.62 -1.15
C GLU A 45 15.71 11.12 -1.39
N GLY A 46 14.69 11.75 -0.79
CA GLY A 46 14.36 13.17 -1.03
C GLY A 46 13.80 13.48 -2.42
N ASP A 47 13.41 12.48 -3.21
CA ASP A 47 12.86 12.66 -4.55
C ASP A 47 11.37 13.03 -4.53
N SER A 48 11.12 14.32 -4.26
CA SER A 48 9.77 14.88 -4.32
C SER A 48 9.08 14.75 -5.69
N ARG A 49 9.84 14.64 -6.80
CA ARG A 49 9.23 14.51 -8.14
C ARG A 49 8.66 13.12 -8.33
N ALA A 50 9.42 12.10 -7.97
CA ALA A 50 8.96 10.71 -8.01
C ALA A 50 7.77 10.49 -7.06
N MET A 51 7.81 11.05 -5.84
CA MET A 51 6.67 11.00 -4.91
C MET A 51 5.39 11.59 -5.54
N LEU A 52 5.48 12.77 -6.16
CA LEU A 52 4.32 13.42 -6.78
C LEU A 52 3.83 12.71 -8.05
N ALA A 53 4.74 12.08 -8.80
CA ALA A 53 4.37 11.26 -9.97
C ALA A 53 3.51 10.05 -9.57
N MET A 54 3.74 9.49 -8.37
CA MET A 54 2.92 8.40 -7.84
C MET A 54 1.60 8.84 -7.21
N MET A 55 1.48 10.12 -6.85
CA MET A 55 0.29 10.72 -6.23
C MET A 55 -0.25 11.89 -7.07
N PRO A 56 -0.80 11.64 -8.26
CA PRO A 56 -1.23 12.71 -9.17
C PRO A 56 -2.34 13.60 -8.59
N SER A 57 -3.22 13.05 -7.74
CA SER A 57 -4.23 13.82 -6.99
C SER A 57 -3.56 14.87 -6.08
N CYS A 58 -2.53 14.46 -5.34
CA CYS A 58 -1.70 15.34 -4.51
C CYS A 58 -0.90 16.36 -5.33
N ALA A 59 -0.43 15.98 -6.52
CA ALA A 59 0.33 16.87 -7.41
C ALA A 59 -0.51 18.05 -7.91
N ALA A 60 -1.81 17.82 -8.14
CA ALA A 60 -2.76 18.85 -8.52
C ALA A 60 -3.11 19.80 -7.36
N GLU A 61 -3.04 19.35 -6.11
CA GLU A 61 -3.38 20.15 -4.93
C GLU A 61 -2.17 20.90 -4.34
N PRO A 62 -2.16 22.26 -4.29
CA PRO A 62 -1.02 23.02 -3.82
C PRO A 62 -0.65 22.79 -2.35
N ALA A 63 -1.63 22.47 -1.50
CA ALA A 63 -1.39 22.16 -0.09
C ALA A 63 -0.66 20.81 0.04
N CYS A 64 -1.20 19.76 -0.57
CA CYS A 64 -0.58 18.43 -0.56
C CYS A 64 0.82 18.45 -1.18
N ARG A 65 0.99 19.11 -2.33
CA ARG A 65 2.30 19.26 -2.97
C ARG A 65 3.35 19.89 -2.06
N ARG A 66 3.00 20.95 -1.32
CA ARG A 66 3.92 21.58 -0.36
C ARG A 66 4.31 20.64 0.77
N THR A 67 3.33 19.90 1.31
CA THR A 67 3.59 18.88 2.33
C THR A 67 4.55 17.81 1.81
N THR A 68 4.29 17.25 0.62
CA THR A 68 5.14 16.23 0.00
C THR A 68 6.57 16.73 -0.22
N VAL A 69 6.75 17.95 -0.75
CA VAL A 69 8.09 18.54 -0.93
C VAL A 69 8.77 18.78 0.42
N GLY A 70 8.04 19.22 1.44
CA GLY A 70 8.56 19.40 2.79
C GLY A 70 9.00 18.08 3.44
N LEU A 71 8.23 17.01 3.21
CA LEU A 71 8.58 15.66 3.68
C LEU A 71 9.82 15.12 2.96
N ALA A 72 9.88 15.22 1.63
CA ALA A 72 11.06 14.79 0.87
C ALA A 72 12.33 15.47 1.39
N ARG A 73 12.30 16.79 1.61
CA ARG A 73 13.45 17.52 2.19
C ARG A 73 13.80 17.11 3.61
N ARG A 74 12.79 16.76 4.41
CA ARG A 74 12.98 16.33 5.81
C ARG A 74 13.68 14.98 5.91
N PHE A 75 13.44 14.10 4.95
CA PHE A 75 13.95 12.74 4.93
C PHE A 75 15.08 12.54 3.91
N ASP A 76 15.54 13.60 3.26
CA ASP A 76 16.65 13.58 2.30
C ASP A 76 17.93 13.03 2.95
N GLY A 77 18.58 12.10 2.25
CA GLY A 77 19.73 11.33 2.77
C GLY A 77 19.34 10.20 3.73
N GLY A 78 18.06 9.88 3.85
CA GLY A 78 17.58 8.69 4.55
C GLY A 78 18.10 7.41 3.90
N GLY A 79 18.47 6.42 4.71
CA GLY A 79 18.92 5.12 4.20
C GLY A 79 17.76 4.20 3.82
N LYS A 80 18.06 2.90 3.68
CA LYS A 80 17.06 1.89 3.31
C LYS A 80 15.81 1.98 4.19
N VAL A 81 14.65 2.03 3.55
CA VAL A 81 13.35 2.00 4.21
C VAL A 81 13.07 0.59 4.71
N ASN A 82 12.68 0.49 5.98
CA ASN A 82 12.17 -0.74 6.56
C ASN A 82 10.78 -0.51 7.15
N ILE A 83 9.78 -1.23 6.65
CA ILE A 83 8.41 -1.16 7.17
C ILE A 83 8.31 -2.07 8.39
N VAL A 84 8.14 -1.46 9.57
CA VAL A 84 7.99 -2.16 10.86
C VAL A 84 6.57 -2.66 11.02
N ARG A 85 5.58 -1.85 10.64
CA ARG A 85 4.16 -2.20 10.75
C ARG A 85 3.34 -1.53 9.66
N TYR A 86 2.37 -2.27 9.15
CA TYR A 86 1.47 -1.84 8.10
C TYR A 86 0.03 -2.17 8.50
N ASP A 87 -0.72 -1.15 8.92
CA ASP A 87 -2.12 -1.27 9.30
C ASP A 87 -2.95 -0.51 8.24
N SER A 88 -3.41 -1.19 7.20
CA SER A 88 -4.32 -0.61 6.21
C SER A 88 -5.77 -0.91 6.61
N SER A 89 -6.61 0.13 6.69
CA SER A 89 -8.04 -0.05 6.93
C SER A 89 -8.74 -0.72 5.73
N THR A 90 -8.12 -0.68 4.56
CA THR A 90 -8.61 -1.32 3.33
C THR A 90 -7.95 -2.68 3.08
N ALA A 91 -7.03 -3.12 3.95
CA ALA A 91 -6.47 -4.47 3.87
C ALA A 91 -7.62 -5.48 4.03
N ARG A 92 -7.82 -6.30 2.99
CA ARG A 92 -8.89 -7.30 2.83
C ARG A 92 -10.23 -6.78 2.29
N ALA A 93 -10.31 -5.53 1.82
CA ALA A 93 -11.47 -5.08 1.06
C ALA A 93 -11.67 -5.93 -0.20
N LEU A 94 -12.87 -6.51 -0.37
CA LEU A 94 -13.24 -7.30 -1.56
C LEU A 94 -13.61 -6.42 -2.77
N GLY A 95 -13.90 -5.14 -2.54
CA GLY A 95 -14.31 -4.17 -3.56
C GLY A 95 -13.63 -2.81 -3.38
N SER A 96 -14.24 -1.77 -3.97
CA SER A 96 -13.76 -0.40 -3.86
C SER A 96 -13.93 0.11 -2.43
N GLU A 97 -12.83 0.52 -1.81
CA GLU A 97 -12.84 1.05 -0.45
C GLU A 97 -11.75 2.12 -0.33
N ASN A 98 -12.08 3.20 0.36
CA ASN A 98 -11.16 4.28 0.65
C ASN A 98 -10.99 4.35 2.15
N GLY A 99 -9.74 4.47 2.60
CA GLY A 99 -9.51 4.59 4.03
C GLY A 99 -8.08 4.92 4.42
N PRO A 100 -7.89 5.34 5.67
CA PRO A 100 -6.58 5.67 6.19
C PRO A 100 -5.73 4.41 6.41
N THR A 101 -4.54 4.43 5.84
CA THR A 101 -3.51 3.42 6.04
C THR A 101 -2.41 3.98 6.93
N ARG A 102 -2.19 3.32 8.07
CA ARG A 102 -1.13 3.66 9.03
C ARG A 102 0.11 2.81 8.75
N VAL A 103 1.24 3.47 8.59
CA VAL A 103 2.52 2.80 8.30
C VAL A 103 3.57 3.27 9.28
N ALA A 104 4.15 2.33 10.01
CA ALA A 104 5.32 2.56 10.85
C ALA A 104 6.56 2.06 10.10
N TRP A 105 7.54 2.94 9.91
CA TRP A 105 8.74 2.65 9.13
C TRP A 105 9.98 3.32 9.71
N GLN A 106 11.16 2.85 9.30
CA GLN A 106 12.46 3.35 9.73
C GLN A 106 13.32 3.71 8.52
N ASP A 107 14.12 4.77 8.63
CA ASP A 107 15.10 5.23 7.65
C ASP A 107 16.52 4.81 8.06
N GLY A 108 17.17 3.94 7.28
CA GLY A 108 18.61 3.65 7.49
C GLY A 108 18.96 2.50 8.44
N GLY A 109 17.99 1.64 8.79
CA GLY A 109 18.25 0.34 9.43
C GLY A 109 17.58 0.15 10.80
N PRO A 110 17.81 -1.00 11.47
CA PRO A 110 17.04 -1.43 12.64
C PRO A 110 17.16 -0.53 13.88
N THR A 111 18.19 0.32 13.95
CA THR A 111 18.48 1.23 15.07
C THR A 111 17.94 2.64 14.85
N SER A 112 17.35 2.91 13.69
CA SER A 112 16.82 4.23 13.34
C SER A 112 15.48 4.51 14.00
N ARG A 113 15.13 5.79 14.09
CA ARG A 113 13.84 6.23 14.64
C ARG A 113 12.69 5.63 13.84
N VAL A 114 11.67 5.13 14.54
CA VAL A 114 10.42 4.70 13.91
C VAL A 114 9.56 5.93 13.66
N TRP A 115 9.21 6.15 12.41
CA TRP A 115 8.25 7.16 11.96
C TRP A 115 6.92 6.50 11.70
N VAL A 116 5.84 7.08 12.23
CA VAL A 116 4.47 6.65 11.93
C VAL A 116 3.82 7.69 11.04
N GLN A 117 3.30 7.27 9.89
CA GLN A 117 2.62 8.15 8.94
C GLN A 117 1.29 7.55 8.50
N CYS A 118 0.36 8.44 8.14
CA CYS A 118 -0.94 8.10 7.60
C CYS A 118 -0.98 8.40 6.11
N PHE A 119 -1.51 7.46 5.34
CA PHE A 119 -1.71 7.57 3.90
C PHE A 119 -3.19 7.42 3.63
N GLU A 120 -3.72 8.21 2.71
CA GLU A 120 -5.07 7.99 2.20
C GLU A 120 -4.97 7.13 0.95
N VAL A 121 -5.52 5.92 1.04
CA VAL A 121 -5.47 4.93 -0.04
C VAL A 121 -6.87 4.73 -0.59
N THR A 122 -6.99 4.86 -1.90
CA THR A 122 -8.21 4.61 -2.65
C THR A 122 -8.04 3.32 -3.44
N ARG A 123 -8.90 2.33 -3.15
CA ARG A 123 -9.06 1.13 -3.98
C ARG A 123 -10.26 1.30 -4.89
N SER A 124 -10.05 1.01 -6.17
CA SER A 124 -11.13 0.99 -7.17
C SER A 124 -11.20 -0.36 -7.86
N GLY A 125 -12.41 -0.88 -8.00
CA GLY A 125 -12.69 -2.15 -8.67
C GLY A 125 -12.58 -3.36 -7.73
N VAL A 126 -12.70 -4.56 -8.31
CA VAL A 126 -12.61 -5.82 -7.54
C VAL A 126 -11.21 -6.42 -7.65
N ALA A 127 -10.66 -6.83 -6.52
CA ALA A 127 -9.25 -7.23 -6.41
C ALA A 127 -8.85 -8.35 -7.38
N PHE A 128 -9.74 -9.31 -7.67
CA PHE A 128 -9.46 -10.42 -8.58
C PHE A 128 -9.70 -10.10 -10.07
N LEU A 129 -10.45 -9.06 -10.41
CA LEU A 129 -10.63 -8.61 -11.82
C LEU A 129 -9.69 -7.47 -12.22
N GLY A 130 -8.68 -7.16 -11.39
CA GLY A 130 -7.69 -6.13 -11.73
C GLY A 130 -8.05 -4.74 -11.22
N GLY A 131 -8.62 -4.65 -10.01
CA GLY A 131 -8.75 -3.37 -9.31
C GLY A 131 -7.42 -2.60 -9.21
N SER A 132 -7.52 -1.28 -9.12
CA SER A 132 -6.37 -0.38 -9.01
C SER A 132 -6.29 0.23 -7.60
N VAL A 133 -5.06 0.42 -7.14
CA VAL A 133 -4.74 1.02 -5.85
C VAL A 133 -4.04 2.35 -6.14
N ARG A 134 -4.47 3.42 -5.48
CA ARG A 134 -3.84 4.74 -5.60
C ARG A 134 -3.66 5.35 -4.22
N ILE A 135 -2.57 6.07 -4.05
CA ILE A 135 -2.33 6.89 -2.86
C ILE A 135 -2.72 8.31 -3.25
N ASP A 136 -3.71 8.87 -2.56
CA ASP A 136 -4.22 10.20 -2.86
C ASP A 136 -3.55 11.27 -2.02
N ARG A 137 -3.27 10.98 -0.75
CA ARG A 137 -2.63 11.91 0.19
C ARG A 137 -1.63 11.24 1.12
N ILE A 138 -0.62 12.02 1.50
CA ILE A 138 0.39 11.68 2.49
C ILE A 138 0.30 12.65 3.68
N GLY A 139 0.26 12.10 4.89
CA GLY A 139 0.27 12.84 6.14
C GLY A 139 1.67 13.10 6.69
N VAL A 140 1.80 14.09 7.57
CA VAL A 140 3.02 14.29 8.35
C VAL A 140 3.21 13.17 9.39
N PRO A 141 4.46 12.89 9.83
CA PRO A 141 4.70 11.94 10.90
C PRO A 141 3.91 12.28 12.16
N ILE A 142 3.24 11.30 12.72
CA ILE A 142 2.47 11.36 13.97
C ILE A 142 3.17 10.57 15.08
N ASP A 143 2.73 10.77 16.32
CA ASP A 143 3.19 9.97 17.46
C ASP A 143 2.81 8.50 17.32
N GLY A 144 3.59 7.62 17.97
CA GLY A 144 3.46 6.17 17.84
C GLY A 144 2.09 5.61 18.21
N GLU A 145 1.35 6.26 19.09
CA GLU A 145 0.03 5.81 19.56
C GLU A 145 -1.14 6.56 18.88
N ALA A 146 -0.84 7.57 18.07
CA ALA A 146 -1.88 8.36 17.41
C ALA A 146 -2.57 7.56 16.30
N SER A 147 -3.89 7.71 16.21
CA SER A 147 -4.71 7.13 15.15
C SER A 147 -4.78 8.03 13.92
N CYS A 148 -4.84 7.42 12.74
CA CYS A 148 -5.12 8.16 11.52
C CYS A 148 -6.58 8.63 11.56
N ARG A 149 -6.80 9.94 11.42
CA ARG A 149 -8.15 10.48 11.19
C ARG A 149 -8.51 10.22 9.72
N GLY A 150 -9.61 9.49 9.51
CA GLY A 150 -10.32 9.42 8.24
C GLY A 150 -11.22 10.61 8.03
#